data_AF-A0A9W9E8Y6-F1
#
_entry.id   AF-A0A9W9E8Y6-F1
#
_cell.length_a   1.000
_cell.length_b   1.000
_cell.length_c   1.000
_cell.angle_alpha   90.00
_cell.angle_beta   90.00
_cell.angle_gamma   90.00
#
_symmetry.space_group_name_H-M   'P 1'
#
loop_
_entity.id
_entity.type
_entity.pdbx_description
1 polymer ?
#
loop_
_entity_poly.entity_id
_entity_poly.type
_entity_poly.pdbx_seq_one_letter_code
_entity_poly.pdbx_strand_id
1 'polypeptide(L)'
;MAEASASSNPFDDLTAELSDLNLHPPEQDATPHISNNREDDGPRPADSVRETGDTLEIVPRCPGGVTVNYALDWYYLPDVFDDTADYLICTRCHADHIEGTALESQFKMIRWPDGEVAVCGFRFPRIKNVLWPEAVRTNSVKALREYMTRRLQFKKCPGQTMTEDTEGRLVYGMMGNEIEGFAACEACINDYVAGTSFQSKFGSYPEGVSKFSCDLSVPYIMGAIAPMSKHNNWNGFVNTARRRFQLPACKGEQIRTDAAEWYLSTNHTIGNFQVCETCYWDKLALTPFKREFERLDHDFNPELWTCGLADRNLSTHIALGEAEERHDFQVFVKAARVINRLPPCTADGILYGNWWTLKGGCEKFNICEACFAGFIQTRDLDRFFQPSDRDTYSAYVCDFCPWTPRFSQYMVKFAEMLDRGVFSYFSEFVTAFAGVPLCPKIKECSKAKWWGYPEAQFCQECYLDFVAYTPLADSLPLNGEYIEGTTLCQIWSPRLREMWLEVCNSGEPGSKESDAALKQFKAFCLQRVQIYLKTISQIDLILTTQNIKQQTAFSNAILSIRYQGMDAMSSIFGTGDGRKYGNSSLGWFDTSYGAQSKQYWNDFTTDLSDSNRTEDWVRMAQLESIWKQVE
;
A
#
# COMPACT_ATOMS: atom_id res chain seq x y z
N MET A 1 -19.65 57.00 -27.49
CA MET A 1 -20.85 56.14 -27.51
C MET A 1 -20.39 54.76 -27.98
N ALA A 2 -20.47 53.66 -27.24
CA ALA A 2 -20.73 53.36 -25.84
C ALA A 2 -20.08 51.96 -25.62
N GLU A 3 -19.23 51.84 -24.61
CA GLU A 3 -19.33 50.90 -23.48
C GLU A 3 -18.88 49.45 -23.74
N ALA A 4 -17.82 49.10 -23.00
CA ALA A 4 -17.28 47.76 -22.81
C ALA A 4 -17.99 47.10 -21.62
N SER A 5 -18.44 45.85 -21.77
CA SER A 5 -18.82 45.00 -20.63
C SER A 5 -17.67 44.05 -20.29
N ALA A 6 -17.06 44.30 -19.14
CA ALA A 6 -16.20 43.35 -18.47
C ALA A 6 -17.01 42.10 -18.09
N SER A 7 -16.55 40.91 -18.48
CA SER A 7 -17.07 39.66 -17.95
C SER A 7 -16.44 39.43 -16.58
N SER A 8 -17.21 39.61 -15.52
CA SER A 8 -16.84 39.24 -14.15
C SER A 8 -16.62 37.74 -14.05
N ASN A 9 -15.48 37.34 -13.46
CA ASN A 9 -15.08 35.95 -13.31
C ASN A 9 -15.72 35.36 -12.03
N PRO A 10 -16.54 34.29 -12.11
CA PRO A 10 -17.20 33.69 -10.93
C PRO A 10 -16.24 32.95 -9.96
N PHE A 11 -14.93 32.99 -10.19
CA PHE A 11 -13.89 32.40 -9.34
C PHE A 11 -13.36 33.34 -8.26
N ASP A 12 -13.53 34.66 -8.40
CA ASP A 12 -13.08 35.61 -7.37
C ASP A 12 -13.99 35.55 -6.12
N ASP A 13 -15.29 35.30 -6.30
CA ASP A 13 -16.27 35.21 -5.20
C ASP A 13 -16.17 33.88 -4.41
N LEU A 14 -15.82 32.75 -5.06
CA LEU A 14 -15.68 31.45 -4.38
C LEU A 14 -14.35 31.29 -3.62
N THR A 15 -13.31 31.99 -4.08
CA THR A 15 -12.02 32.06 -3.38
C THR A 15 -12.10 33.03 -2.21
N ALA A 16 -12.92 34.09 -2.31
CA ALA A 16 -13.26 34.99 -1.21
C ALA A 16 -14.12 34.31 -0.12
N GLU A 17 -15.13 33.51 -0.48
CA GLU A 17 -15.97 32.81 0.52
C GLU A 17 -15.20 31.74 1.34
N LEU A 18 -14.11 31.19 0.80
CA LEU A 18 -13.18 30.33 1.55
C LEU A 18 -12.08 31.11 2.29
N SER A 19 -11.88 32.38 1.92
CA SER A 19 -10.95 33.31 2.59
C SER A 19 -11.57 34.00 3.81
N ASP A 20 -12.90 34.08 3.87
CA ASP A 20 -13.65 34.65 5.00
C ASP A 20 -13.78 33.70 6.21
N LEU A 21 -13.15 32.53 6.19
CA LEU A 21 -12.89 31.72 7.39
C LEU A 21 -11.77 32.31 8.29
N ASN A 22 -11.63 33.64 8.28
CA ASN A 22 -10.78 34.35 9.24
C ASN A 22 -11.27 34.05 10.66
N LEU A 23 -10.43 33.31 11.37
CA LEU A 23 -10.49 33.02 12.80
C LEU A 23 -10.44 34.34 13.59
N HIS A 24 -11.61 34.91 13.89
CA HIS A 24 -11.76 35.84 14.99
C HIS A 24 -12.82 35.33 15.97
N PRO A 25 -12.48 35.17 17.26
CA PRO A 25 -13.44 34.72 18.25
C PRO A 25 -14.44 35.84 18.53
N PRO A 26 -15.75 35.54 18.63
CA PRO A 26 -16.66 36.46 19.28
C PRO A 26 -16.42 36.40 20.78
N GLU A 27 -16.11 37.56 21.38
CA GLU A 27 -16.23 37.78 22.82
C GLU A 27 -17.68 37.51 23.25
N GLN A 28 -17.90 36.48 24.07
CA GLN A 28 -18.98 36.45 25.06
C GLN A 28 -18.77 35.36 26.11
N ASP A 29 -18.97 35.76 27.36
CA ASP A 29 -18.70 35.06 28.62
C ASP A 29 -19.16 33.59 28.67
N ALA A 30 -18.19 32.69 28.85
CA ALA A 30 -18.41 31.39 29.48
C ALA A 30 -17.14 30.98 30.24
N THR A 31 -17.34 30.59 31.49
CA THR A 31 -16.37 30.03 32.46
C THR A 31 -15.40 29.00 31.85
N PRO A 32 -14.17 28.89 32.38
CA PRO A 32 -13.05 28.24 31.70
C PRO A 32 -13.25 26.72 31.62
N HIS A 33 -13.53 26.23 30.42
CA HIS A 33 -13.25 24.84 30.07
C HIS A 33 -11.73 24.66 30.03
N ILE A 34 -11.19 23.88 30.96
CA ILE A 34 -9.83 23.34 30.87
C ILE A 34 -9.90 22.20 29.84
N SER A 35 -9.87 22.55 28.55
CA SER A 35 -9.31 21.66 27.55
C SER A 35 -7.80 21.85 27.62
N ASN A 36 -7.04 20.76 27.76
CA ASN A 36 -5.59 20.78 27.58
C ASN A 36 -5.20 20.96 26.09
N ASN A 37 -6.05 21.58 25.27
CA ASN A 37 -5.73 21.94 23.90
C ASN A 37 -4.87 23.21 23.90
N ARG A 38 -3.60 23.07 24.25
CA ARG A 38 -2.59 23.84 23.54
C ARG A 38 -2.41 23.15 22.19
N GLU A 39 -3.29 23.47 21.24
CA GLU A 39 -2.92 23.39 19.82
C GLU A 39 -1.79 24.42 19.64
N ASP A 40 -0.57 24.00 19.97
CA ASP A 40 0.63 24.73 19.60
C ASP A 40 0.74 24.58 18.08
N ASP A 41 0.19 25.57 17.37
CA ASP A 41 0.24 25.72 15.91
C ASP A 41 1.67 26.01 15.40
N GLY A 42 2.65 26.07 16.31
CA GLY A 42 4.06 26.24 15.98
C GLY A 42 4.72 24.97 15.42
N PRO A 43 5.87 25.12 14.75
CA PRO A 43 6.71 24.00 14.32
C PRO A 43 7.07 23.06 15.48
N ARG A 44 6.82 21.76 15.28
CA ARG A 44 7.19 20.71 16.24
C ARG A 44 8.56 20.09 15.89
N PRO A 45 9.38 19.75 16.90
CA PRO A 45 10.62 19.01 16.66
C PRO A 45 10.33 17.59 16.15
N ALA A 46 11.32 16.96 15.54
CA ALA A 46 11.23 15.55 15.17
C ALA A 46 11.18 14.66 16.43
N ASP A 47 10.54 13.49 16.29
CA ASP A 47 10.49 12.49 17.35
C ASP A 47 11.87 11.97 17.69
N SER A 48 12.20 11.91 18.98
CA SER A 48 13.52 11.46 19.44
C SER A 48 13.66 9.95 19.31
N VAL A 49 14.56 9.49 18.45
CA VAL A 49 14.95 8.07 18.34
C VAL A 49 16.30 7.79 18.99
N ARG A 50 16.34 6.89 19.97
CA ARG A 50 17.58 6.46 20.64
C ARG A 50 18.23 5.34 19.84
N GLU A 51 19.53 5.12 20.03
CA GLU A 51 20.22 3.99 19.37
C GLU A 51 19.71 2.64 19.89
N THR A 52 19.77 2.46 21.22
CA THR A 52 19.33 1.27 21.97
C THR A 52 18.63 1.68 23.26
N GLY A 53 17.93 0.75 23.92
CA GLY A 53 17.39 0.92 25.27
C GLY A 53 15.89 0.63 25.37
N ASP A 54 15.27 1.14 26.43
CA ASP A 54 13.84 0.97 26.68
C ASP A 54 12.99 1.66 25.61
N THR A 55 11.89 1.00 25.25
CA THR A 55 10.91 1.52 24.30
C THR A 55 10.13 2.69 24.91
N LEU A 56 9.57 3.53 24.05
CA LEU A 56 8.63 4.57 24.46
C LEU A 56 7.37 3.95 25.09
N GLU A 57 6.94 4.51 26.22
CA GLU A 57 5.66 4.18 26.87
C GLU A 57 4.48 4.70 26.03
N ILE A 58 4.64 5.90 25.47
CA ILE A 58 3.65 6.54 24.60
C ILE A 58 4.26 6.66 23.20
N VAL A 59 3.62 6.03 22.22
CA VAL A 59 4.06 6.13 20.81
C VAL A 59 4.08 7.60 20.40
N PRO A 60 5.03 8.06 19.57
CA PRO A 60 5.15 9.50 19.27
C PRO A 60 3.91 10.07 18.58
N ARG A 61 3.29 9.27 17.72
CA ARG A 61 2.12 9.64 16.93
C ARG A 61 1.11 8.50 16.86
N CYS A 62 -0.13 8.84 16.53
CA CYS A 62 -1.15 7.81 16.30
C CYS A 62 -0.82 7.04 15.00
N PRO A 63 -0.73 5.70 15.02
CA PRO A 63 -0.55 4.90 13.80
C PRO A 63 -1.70 5.06 12.79
N GLY A 64 -2.81 5.68 13.21
CA GLY A 64 -3.95 5.96 12.36
C GLY A 64 -4.53 4.66 11.78
N GLY A 65 -4.72 4.64 10.47
CA GLY A 65 -5.23 3.48 9.74
C GLY A 65 -4.18 2.43 9.38
N VAL A 66 -2.91 2.66 9.74
CA VAL A 66 -1.82 1.71 9.47
C VAL A 66 -1.96 0.52 10.40
N THR A 67 -1.80 -0.68 9.84
CA THR A 67 -1.78 -1.92 10.60
C THR A 67 -0.45 -2.08 11.30
N VAL A 68 -0.49 -2.20 12.62
CA VAL A 68 0.66 -2.55 13.47
C VAL A 68 0.61 -4.04 13.72
N ASN A 69 1.73 -4.73 13.53
CA ASN A 69 1.84 -6.19 13.72
C ASN A 69 3.04 -6.57 14.61
N TYR A 70 3.54 -5.62 15.38
CA TYR A 70 4.60 -5.78 16.35
C TYR A 70 4.10 -5.28 17.71
N ALA A 71 4.71 -5.79 18.77
CA ALA A 71 4.21 -5.62 20.11
C ALA A 71 4.33 -4.17 20.57
N LEU A 72 3.21 -3.59 20.95
CA LEU A 72 3.08 -2.26 21.54
C LEU A 72 2.07 -2.31 22.67
N ASP A 73 2.07 -1.27 23.49
CA ASP A 73 1.03 -1.08 24.50
C ASP A 73 -0.16 -0.38 23.88
N TRP A 74 -1.36 -0.87 24.19
CA TRP A 74 -2.63 -0.36 23.70
C TRP A 74 -3.59 -0.21 24.85
N TYR A 75 -4.58 0.64 24.67
CA TYR A 75 -5.72 0.78 25.55
C TYR A 75 -6.97 0.21 24.89
N TYR A 76 -7.89 -0.28 25.71
CA TYR A 76 -9.21 -0.69 25.26
C TYR A 76 -10.26 -0.29 26.30
N LEU A 77 -11.50 -0.21 25.86
CA LEU A 77 -12.65 0.01 26.72
C LEU A 77 -13.35 -1.35 26.92
N PRO A 78 -13.25 -2.00 28.10
CA PRO A 78 -13.90 -3.28 28.36
C PRO A 78 -15.40 -3.20 28.13
N ASP A 79 -16.06 -4.25 27.64
CA ASP A 79 -17.52 -4.33 27.60
C ASP A 79 -18.09 -4.51 29.02
N VAL A 80 -19.41 -4.32 29.19
CA VAL A 80 -20.08 -4.54 30.49
C VAL A 80 -20.12 -6.03 30.81
N PHE A 81 -20.20 -6.88 29.79
CA PHE A 81 -20.38 -8.32 29.93
C PHE A 81 -19.13 -9.14 29.61
N ASP A 82 -18.15 -8.54 28.92
CA ASP A 82 -16.93 -9.22 28.48
C ASP A 82 -15.72 -8.28 28.50
N ASP A 83 -14.57 -8.78 28.95
CA ASP A 83 -13.31 -8.01 29.06
C ASP A 83 -12.42 -8.30 27.84
N THR A 84 -12.99 -8.19 26.63
CA THR A 84 -12.27 -8.42 25.37
C THR A 84 -11.68 -7.14 24.81
N ALA A 85 -10.43 -7.23 24.35
CA ALA A 85 -9.69 -6.14 23.74
C ALA A 85 -9.89 -6.09 22.20
N ASP A 86 -11.14 -6.12 21.74
CA ASP A 86 -11.45 -6.17 20.30
C ASP A 86 -11.32 -4.79 19.60
N TYR A 87 -11.42 -3.70 20.37
CA TYR A 87 -11.35 -2.33 19.87
C TYR A 87 -10.22 -1.56 20.56
N LEU A 88 -9.10 -1.44 19.86
CA LEU A 88 -7.85 -0.90 20.41
C LEU A 88 -7.70 0.61 20.19
N ILE A 89 -7.05 1.26 21.14
CA ILE A 89 -6.72 2.68 21.18
C ILE A 89 -5.21 2.77 21.41
N CYS A 90 -4.46 3.47 20.54
CA CYS A 90 -3.02 3.61 20.76
C CYS A 90 -2.72 4.49 21.97
N THR A 91 -1.54 4.30 22.58
CA THR A 91 -1.09 5.09 23.74
C THR A 91 -1.09 6.59 23.46
N ARG A 92 -0.78 7.03 22.24
CA ARG A 92 -0.87 8.45 21.84
C ARG A 92 -2.28 9.01 21.94
N CYS A 93 -3.27 8.34 21.36
CA CYS A 93 -4.66 8.81 21.45
C CYS A 93 -5.21 8.76 22.88
N HIS A 94 -4.74 7.81 23.70
CA HIS A 94 -5.07 7.82 25.13
C HIS A 94 -4.49 9.04 25.83
N ALA A 95 -3.18 9.29 25.68
CA ALA A 95 -2.50 10.42 26.29
C ALA A 95 -3.08 11.78 25.86
N ASP A 96 -3.35 11.95 24.56
CA ASP A 96 -3.79 13.24 24.02
C ASP A 96 -5.26 13.56 24.33
N HIS A 97 -6.10 12.54 24.59
CA HIS A 97 -7.55 12.74 24.67
C HIS A 97 -8.22 12.20 25.94
N ILE A 98 -7.69 11.12 26.52
CA ILE A 98 -8.33 10.35 27.60
C ILE A 98 -7.68 10.61 28.96
N GLU A 99 -6.35 10.68 28.98
CA GLU A 99 -5.57 10.91 30.19
C GLU A 99 -5.96 12.25 30.87
N GLY A 100 -6.12 12.22 32.19
CA GLY A 100 -6.54 13.36 33.00
C GLY A 100 -8.04 13.63 33.00
N THR A 101 -8.85 12.85 32.26
CA THR A 101 -10.32 12.95 32.32
C THR A 101 -10.92 12.07 33.41
N ALA A 102 -12.12 12.40 33.88
CA ALA A 102 -12.84 11.58 34.88
C ALA A 102 -13.21 10.16 34.36
N LEU A 103 -13.04 9.92 33.06
CA LEU A 103 -13.36 8.65 32.40
C LEU A 103 -12.12 7.76 32.18
N GLU A 104 -10.92 8.27 32.46
CA GLU A 104 -9.65 7.56 32.23
C GLU A 104 -9.63 6.16 32.87
N SER A 105 -10.09 6.06 34.12
CA SER A 105 -10.08 4.80 34.88
C SER A 105 -10.97 3.70 34.29
N GLN A 106 -11.78 3.99 33.26
CA GLN A 106 -12.60 3.00 32.56
C GLN A 106 -11.84 2.28 31.45
N PHE A 107 -10.70 2.81 31.03
CA PHE A 107 -9.86 2.21 30.00
C PHE A 107 -8.80 1.32 30.66
N LYS A 108 -8.52 0.18 30.04
CA LYS A 108 -7.48 -0.76 30.49
C LYS A 108 -6.37 -0.81 29.47
N MET A 109 -5.15 -0.93 29.96
CA MET A 109 -3.97 -1.14 29.15
C MET A 109 -3.73 -2.63 28.92
N ILE A 110 -3.29 -2.98 27.71
CA ILE A 110 -2.89 -4.32 27.31
C ILE A 110 -1.64 -4.25 26.45
N ARG A 111 -0.72 -5.19 26.66
CA ARG A 111 0.39 -5.44 25.75
C ARG A 111 -0.12 -6.28 24.59
N TRP A 112 -0.24 -5.70 23.40
CA TRP A 112 -0.66 -6.46 22.22
C TRP A 112 0.51 -7.28 21.68
N PRO A 113 0.34 -8.57 21.38
CA PRO A 113 1.44 -9.46 21.03
C PRO A 113 1.98 -9.23 19.61
N ASP A 114 3.22 -9.67 19.37
CA ASP A 114 3.82 -9.70 18.04
C ASP A 114 3.03 -10.61 17.09
N GLY A 115 2.91 -10.20 15.82
CA GLY A 115 2.21 -10.95 14.78
C GLY A 115 0.70 -10.73 14.75
N GLU A 116 0.08 -10.25 15.83
CA GLU A 116 -1.33 -9.88 15.84
C GLU A 116 -1.53 -8.46 15.32
N VAL A 117 -2.57 -8.26 14.50
CA VAL A 117 -2.83 -6.98 13.85
C VAL A 117 -3.62 -6.05 14.75
N ALA A 118 -3.02 -4.90 15.07
CA ALA A 118 -3.66 -3.81 15.78
C ALA A 118 -3.84 -2.57 14.87
N VAL A 119 -4.93 -1.84 15.08
CA VAL A 119 -5.22 -0.55 14.43
C VAL A 119 -5.87 0.36 15.47
N CYS A 120 -5.49 1.64 15.50
CA CYS A 120 -6.11 2.58 16.43
C CYS A 120 -7.53 2.93 15.98
N GLY A 121 -8.53 2.49 16.74
CA GLY A 121 -9.93 2.82 16.50
C GLY A 121 -10.27 4.28 16.84
N PHE A 122 -9.54 4.91 17.77
CA PHE A 122 -9.74 6.32 18.14
C PHE A 122 -9.39 7.32 17.02
N ARG A 123 -8.84 6.84 15.89
CA ARG A 123 -8.49 7.67 14.73
C ARG A 123 -9.69 8.36 14.05
N PHE A 124 -10.90 7.81 14.20
CA PHE A 124 -12.04 8.26 13.40
C PHE A 124 -12.57 9.63 13.85
N PRO A 125 -12.92 10.52 12.90
CA PRO A 125 -13.50 11.83 13.22
C PRO A 125 -14.75 11.75 14.08
N ARG A 126 -15.61 10.73 13.91
CA ARG A 126 -16.79 10.54 14.76
C ARG A 126 -16.43 10.34 16.24
N ILE A 127 -15.36 9.62 16.55
CA ILE A 127 -14.91 9.47 17.93
C ILE A 127 -14.39 10.82 18.43
N LYS A 128 -13.42 11.41 17.72
CA LYS A 128 -12.72 12.62 18.16
C LYS A 128 -13.62 13.85 18.29
N ASN A 129 -14.53 14.04 17.34
CA ASN A 129 -15.32 15.28 17.22
C ASN A 129 -16.72 15.19 17.81
N VAL A 130 -17.25 13.97 18.06
CA VAL A 130 -18.64 13.79 18.48
C VAL A 130 -18.74 12.92 19.74
N LEU A 131 -18.35 11.65 19.67
CA LEU A 131 -18.63 10.70 20.74
C LEU A 131 -17.78 10.95 22.00
N TRP A 132 -16.51 11.28 21.83
CA TRP A 132 -15.61 11.54 22.97
C TRP A 132 -15.96 12.85 23.70
N PRO A 133 -16.12 14.00 23.01
CA PRO A 133 -16.58 15.23 23.66
C PRO A 133 -17.90 15.05 24.42
N GLU A 134 -18.85 14.31 23.84
CA GLU A 134 -20.12 14.00 24.49
C GLU A 134 -19.96 13.11 25.72
N ALA A 135 -19.08 12.11 25.65
CA ALA A 135 -18.78 11.24 26.78
C ALA A 135 -18.21 12.03 27.96
N VAL A 136 -17.23 12.91 27.71
CA VAL A 136 -16.64 13.78 28.74
C VAL A 136 -17.69 14.72 29.33
N ARG A 137 -18.51 15.36 28.48
CA ARG A 137 -19.56 16.29 28.91
C ARG A 137 -20.62 15.63 29.79
N THR A 138 -20.99 14.39 29.46
CA THR A 138 -22.03 13.62 30.19
C THR A 138 -21.47 12.72 31.28
N ASN A 139 -20.13 12.66 31.40
CA ASN A 139 -19.41 11.71 32.23
C ASN A 139 -19.87 10.25 32.01
N SER A 140 -20.06 9.85 30.74
CA SER A 140 -20.58 8.53 30.37
C SER A 140 -20.02 8.02 29.05
N VAL A 141 -19.38 6.85 29.06
CA VAL A 141 -18.85 6.19 27.84
C VAL A 141 -19.89 5.36 27.08
N LYS A 142 -21.17 5.41 27.47
CA LYS A 142 -22.20 4.51 26.93
C LYS A 142 -22.34 4.60 25.40
N ALA A 143 -22.49 5.81 24.87
CA ALA A 143 -22.63 6.03 23.43
C ALA A 143 -21.36 5.65 22.65
N LEU A 144 -20.19 5.90 23.25
CA LEU A 144 -18.90 5.50 22.68
C LEU A 144 -18.78 3.97 22.60
N ARG A 145 -19.13 3.27 23.69
CA ARG A 145 -19.14 1.82 23.75
C ARG A 145 -20.09 1.20 22.74
N GLU A 146 -21.34 1.68 22.67
CA GLU A 146 -22.33 1.21 21.69
C GLU A 146 -21.82 1.35 20.26
N TYR A 147 -21.13 2.47 19.93
CA TYR A 147 -20.49 2.64 18.63
C TYR A 147 -19.34 1.64 18.42
N MET A 148 -18.43 1.48 19.39
CA MET A 148 -17.29 0.56 19.28
C MET A 148 -17.75 -0.88 19.04
N THR A 149 -18.71 -1.38 19.84
CA THR A 149 -19.27 -2.72 19.70
C THR A 149 -19.94 -2.91 18.33
N ARG A 150 -20.74 -1.93 17.87
CA ARG A 150 -21.40 -2.01 16.57
C ARG A 150 -20.40 -1.93 15.41
N ARG A 151 -19.32 -1.16 15.56
CA ARG A 151 -18.31 -0.97 14.52
C ARG A 151 -17.56 -2.25 14.18
N LEU A 152 -17.40 -3.16 15.15
CA LEU A 152 -16.80 -4.48 14.95
C LEU A 152 -17.64 -5.40 14.06
N GLN A 153 -18.95 -5.13 13.95
CA GLN A 153 -19.88 -5.90 13.12
C GLN A 153 -19.84 -5.46 11.64
N PHE A 154 -19.30 -4.28 11.34
CA PHE A 154 -19.24 -3.75 9.98
C PHE A 154 -18.07 -4.35 9.19
N LYS A 155 -18.34 -4.80 7.97
CA LYS A 155 -17.29 -5.20 7.04
C LYS A 155 -16.35 -4.02 6.76
N LYS A 156 -15.05 -4.32 6.62
CA LYS A 156 -14.03 -3.33 6.24
C LYS A 156 -14.41 -2.64 4.92
N CYS A 157 -14.06 -1.37 4.80
CA CYS A 157 -14.29 -0.60 3.57
C CYS A 157 -13.53 -1.24 2.39
N PRO A 158 -14.16 -1.45 1.22
CA PRO A 158 -13.48 -2.00 0.05
C PRO A 158 -12.49 -1.02 -0.61
N GLY A 159 -12.49 0.24 -0.19
CA GLY A 159 -11.68 1.29 -0.78
C GLY A 159 -12.18 1.70 -2.16
N GLN A 160 -11.24 2.15 -3.01
CA GLN A 160 -11.52 2.58 -4.39
C GLN A 160 -11.56 1.42 -5.38
N THR A 161 -11.28 0.19 -4.93
CA THR A 161 -11.35 -1.00 -5.78
C THR A 161 -12.80 -1.46 -5.91
N MET A 162 -13.21 -1.74 -7.15
CA MET A 162 -14.54 -2.31 -7.43
C MET A 162 -14.66 -3.68 -6.74
N THR A 163 -15.61 -3.82 -5.82
CA THR A 163 -15.86 -5.07 -5.10
C THR A 163 -17.17 -5.72 -5.52
N GLU A 164 -17.17 -7.05 -5.59
CA GLU A 164 -18.36 -7.89 -5.76
C GLU A 164 -18.87 -8.45 -4.41
N ASP A 165 -18.13 -8.21 -3.31
CA ASP A 165 -18.51 -8.59 -1.94
C ASP A 165 -19.57 -7.61 -1.39
N THR A 166 -20.78 -7.72 -1.94
CA THR A 166 -21.95 -6.91 -1.57
C THR A 166 -22.88 -7.64 -0.58
N GLU A 167 -22.71 -8.95 -0.39
CA GLU A 167 -23.52 -9.73 0.55
C GLU A 167 -23.34 -9.24 1.99
N GLY A 168 -24.45 -8.94 2.68
CA GLY A 168 -24.43 -8.43 4.05
C GLY A 168 -23.79 -7.04 4.22
N ARG A 169 -23.59 -6.29 3.13
CA ARG A 169 -23.01 -4.94 3.15
C ARG A 169 -24.07 -3.90 2.82
N LEU A 170 -24.33 -2.99 3.75
CA LEU A 170 -25.17 -1.83 3.47
C LEU A 170 -24.37 -0.77 2.69
N VAL A 171 -24.96 -0.33 1.57
CA VAL A 171 -24.44 0.73 0.71
C VAL A 171 -25.36 1.94 0.84
N TYR A 172 -24.76 3.12 0.90
CA TYR A 172 -25.42 4.40 1.04
C TYR A 172 -25.13 5.27 -0.17
N GLY A 173 -26.13 6.06 -0.59
CA GLY A 173 -26.00 7.09 -1.61
C GLY A 173 -26.40 8.46 -1.09
N MET A 174 -26.22 9.49 -1.92
CA MET A 174 -26.74 10.83 -1.63
C MET A 174 -28.24 10.88 -1.94
N MET A 175 -29.06 11.33 -0.99
CA MET A 175 -30.52 11.29 -1.14
C MET A 175 -31.05 12.22 -2.22
N GLY A 176 -30.37 13.34 -2.49
CA GLY A 176 -30.73 14.25 -3.59
C GLY A 176 -30.14 13.83 -4.93
N ASN A 177 -29.42 12.70 -4.98
CA ASN A 177 -28.62 12.26 -6.13
C ASN A 177 -27.74 13.40 -6.68
N GLU A 178 -27.18 14.23 -5.80
CA GLU A 178 -26.39 15.40 -6.20
C GLU A 178 -25.11 15.00 -6.94
N ILE A 179 -24.59 13.81 -6.66
CA ILE A 179 -23.53 13.16 -7.41
C ILE A 179 -24.07 11.81 -7.87
N GLU A 180 -24.30 11.69 -9.17
CA GLU A 180 -24.84 10.48 -9.77
C GLU A 180 -23.91 9.29 -9.52
N GLY A 181 -24.49 8.20 -9.04
CA GLY A 181 -23.75 6.95 -8.77
C GLY A 181 -22.90 6.96 -7.50
N PHE A 182 -22.99 8.01 -6.67
CA PHE A 182 -22.23 8.07 -5.42
C PHE A 182 -22.58 6.90 -4.49
N ALA A 183 -21.57 6.11 -4.10
CA ALA A 183 -21.72 4.94 -3.25
C ALA A 183 -20.73 4.96 -2.08
N ALA A 184 -21.24 4.76 -0.86
CA ALA A 184 -20.44 4.67 0.35
C ALA A 184 -20.81 3.43 1.16
N CYS A 185 -19.81 2.76 1.75
CA CYS A 185 -20.07 1.64 2.65
C CYS A 185 -20.54 2.11 4.04
N GLU A 186 -21.29 1.26 4.73
CA GLU A 186 -21.77 1.50 6.10
C GLU A 186 -20.65 1.92 7.07
N ALA A 187 -19.45 1.33 6.94
CA ALA A 187 -18.31 1.70 7.77
C ALA A 187 -17.93 3.17 7.58
N CYS A 188 -17.75 3.64 6.34
CA CYS A 188 -17.40 5.04 6.08
C CYS A 188 -18.51 6.02 6.51
N ILE A 189 -19.78 5.66 6.29
CA ILE A 189 -20.90 6.49 6.77
C ILE A 189 -20.87 6.61 8.28
N ASN A 190 -20.68 5.49 8.99
CA ASN A 190 -20.61 5.52 10.44
C ASN A 190 -19.35 6.18 10.96
N ASP A 191 -18.21 6.10 10.29
CA ASP A 191 -16.93 6.60 10.81
C ASP A 191 -16.72 8.10 10.54
N TYR A 192 -17.27 8.61 9.43
CA TYR A 192 -17.00 9.98 8.94
C TYR A 192 -18.24 10.88 8.86
N VAL A 193 -19.42 10.33 8.58
CA VAL A 193 -20.63 11.14 8.30
C VAL A 193 -21.58 11.20 9.50
N ALA A 194 -21.78 10.07 10.19
CA ALA A 194 -22.70 9.99 11.30
C ALA A 194 -22.30 10.94 12.45
N GLY A 195 -23.28 11.66 13.00
CA GLY A 195 -23.07 12.71 14.00
C GLY A 195 -22.73 14.09 13.43
N THR A 196 -22.60 14.22 12.11
CA THR A 196 -22.38 15.51 11.44
C THR A 196 -23.68 16.10 10.88
N SER A 197 -23.68 17.39 10.52
CA SER A 197 -24.82 18.03 9.85
C SER A 197 -25.17 17.41 8.49
N PHE A 198 -24.24 16.65 7.89
CA PHE A 198 -24.43 15.99 6.61
C PHE A 198 -25.13 14.63 6.73
N GLN A 199 -25.31 14.08 7.93
CA GLN A 199 -25.91 12.75 8.10
C GLN A 199 -27.26 12.61 7.38
N SER A 200 -28.10 13.64 7.44
CA SER A 200 -29.42 13.66 6.79
C SER A 200 -29.36 13.87 5.27
N LYS A 201 -28.17 13.86 4.64
CA LYS A 201 -27.99 13.92 3.19
C LYS A 201 -27.69 12.57 2.57
N PHE A 202 -27.40 11.57 3.40
CA PHE A 202 -27.11 10.21 2.97
C PHE A 202 -28.25 9.26 3.36
N GLY A 203 -28.58 8.35 2.48
CA GLY A 203 -29.61 7.33 2.68
C GLY A 203 -29.19 6.01 2.09
N SER A 204 -29.92 4.94 2.42
CA SER A 204 -29.67 3.62 1.84
C SER A 204 -29.77 3.68 0.32
N TYR A 205 -28.78 3.10 -0.35
CA TYR A 205 -28.76 3.02 -1.81
C TYR A 205 -29.93 2.12 -2.28
N PRO A 206 -30.60 2.43 -3.40
CA PRO A 206 -31.65 1.57 -3.94
C PRO A 206 -31.15 0.12 -4.13
N GLU A 207 -31.93 -0.87 -3.73
CA GLU A 207 -31.53 -2.29 -3.74
C GLU A 207 -30.98 -2.73 -5.12
N GLY A 208 -29.93 -3.58 -5.12
CA GLY A 208 -29.40 -4.20 -6.35
C GLY A 208 -27.99 -3.80 -6.78
N VAL A 209 -27.17 -3.17 -5.92
CA VAL A 209 -25.76 -2.92 -6.24
C VAL A 209 -24.99 -4.23 -6.27
N SER A 210 -24.70 -4.73 -7.47
CA SER A 210 -23.92 -5.96 -7.67
C SER A 210 -22.41 -5.72 -7.52
N LYS A 211 -21.94 -4.50 -7.85
CA LYS A 211 -20.54 -4.08 -7.70
C LYS A 211 -20.47 -2.60 -7.36
N PHE A 212 -19.57 -2.21 -6.47
CA PHE A 212 -19.27 -0.79 -6.21
C PHE A 212 -17.86 -0.57 -5.67
N SER A 213 -17.39 0.67 -5.74
CA SER A 213 -16.25 1.20 -4.99
C SER A 213 -16.77 2.22 -3.97
N CYS A 214 -16.09 2.38 -2.83
CA CYS A 214 -16.52 3.33 -1.81
C CYS A 214 -15.97 4.74 -2.13
N ASP A 215 -16.82 5.65 -2.54
CA ASP A 215 -16.45 7.04 -2.87
C ASP A 215 -15.96 7.85 -1.67
N LEU A 216 -16.45 7.52 -0.46
CA LEU A 216 -15.89 8.06 0.80
C LEU A 216 -14.49 7.53 1.13
N SER A 217 -13.89 6.66 0.31
CA SER A 217 -12.48 6.27 0.46
C SER A 217 -11.52 7.15 -0.33
N VAL A 218 -12.02 8.07 -1.16
CA VAL A 218 -11.19 9.09 -1.83
C VAL A 218 -10.67 10.07 -0.78
N PRO A 219 -9.34 10.28 -0.66
CA PRO A 219 -8.74 11.07 0.42
C PRO A 219 -9.38 12.45 0.60
N TYR A 220 -9.53 13.21 -0.49
CA TYR A 220 -10.17 14.52 -0.42
C TYR A 220 -11.64 14.43 0.04
N ILE A 221 -12.42 13.52 -0.52
CA ILE A 221 -13.85 13.36 -0.20
C ILE A 221 -14.03 13.01 1.27
N MET A 222 -13.26 12.03 1.76
CA MET A 222 -13.24 11.60 3.15
C MET A 222 -12.85 12.74 4.09
N GLY A 223 -11.76 13.45 3.77
CA GLY A 223 -11.22 14.53 4.57
C GLY A 223 -12.11 15.76 4.64
N ALA A 224 -12.89 16.02 3.58
CA ALA A 224 -13.75 17.21 3.49
C ALA A 224 -15.00 17.14 4.37
N ILE A 225 -15.48 15.95 4.75
CA ILE A 225 -16.73 15.79 5.52
C ILE A 225 -16.70 16.54 6.85
N ALA A 226 -15.70 16.27 7.70
CA ALA A 226 -15.60 16.87 9.02
C ALA A 226 -15.48 18.42 8.99
N PRO A 227 -14.55 19.04 8.24
CA PRO A 227 -14.44 20.49 8.21
C PRO A 227 -15.63 21.18 7.54
N MET A 228 -16.20 20.63 6.46
CA MET A 228 -17.33 21.29 5.76
C MET A 228 -18.65 21.13 6.51
N SER A 229 -18.85 20.02 7.22
CA SER A 229 -20.06 19.81 8.02
C SER A 229 -20.12 20.70 9.27
N LYS A 230 -18.97 21.08 9.85
CA LYS A 230 -18.93 22.07 10.96
C LYS A 230 -19.62 23.38 10.60
N HIS A 231 -19.54 23.81 9.34
CA HIS A 231 -20.18 25.02 8.84
C HIS A 231 -21.44 24.74 8.01
N ASN A 232 -21.93 23.49 8.02
CA ASN A 232 -23.06 23.03 7.21
C ASN A 232 -22.95 23.37 5.71
N ASN A 233 -21.72 23.38 5.17
CA ASN A 233 -21.45 23.76 3.78
C ASN A 233 -21.64 22.57 2.81
N TRP A 234 -22.87 22.08 2.69
CA TRP A 234 -23.20 20.95 1.81
C TRP A 234 -22.91 21.25 0.34
N ASN A 235 -23.24 22.46 -0.12
CA ASN A 235 -23.05 22.84 -1.52
C ASN A 235 -21.55 22.90 -1.89
N GLY A 236 -20.71 23.45 -1.01
CA GLY A 236 -19.26 23.45 -1.20
C GLY A 236 -18.68 22.04 -1.24
N PHE A 237 -19.16 21.14 -0.37
CA PHE A 237 -18.79 19.73 -0.40
C PHE A 237 -19.16 19.09 -1.75
N VAL A 238 -20.42 19.20 -2.18
CA VAL A 238 -20.88 18.61 -3.45
C VAL A 238 -20.10 19.17 -4.65
N ASN A 239 -19.86 20.48 -4.71
CA ASN A 239 -19.15 21.11 -5.82
C ASN A 239 -17.70 20.62 -5.92
N THR A 240 -16.98 20.60 -4.80
CA THR A 240 -15.58 20.14 -4.78
C THR A 240 -15.46 18.64 -4.99
N ALA A 241 -16.42 17.85 -4.46
CA ALA A 241 -16.49 16.42 -4.71
C ALA A 241 -16.72 16.09 -6.20
N ARG A 242 -17.67 16.77 -6.87
CA ARG A 242 -17.88 16.62 -8.31
C ARG A 242 -16.60 16.92 -9.10
N ARG A 243 -15.91 18.02 -8.76
CA ARG A 243 -14.63 18.36 -9.41
C ARG A 243 -13.63 17.23 -9.23
N ARG A 244 -13.44 16.73 -8.01
CA ARG A 244 -12.49 15.65 -7.75
C ARG A 244 -12.83 14.38 -8.53
N PHE A 245 -14.10 13.99 -8.65
CA PHE A 245 -14.50 12.80 -9.42
C PHE A 245 -14.33 12.95 -10.93
N GLN A 246 -14.30 14.18 -11.47
CA GLN A 246 -13.98 14.43 -12.88
C GLN A 246 -12.49 14.27 -13.19
N LEU A 247 -11.62 14.24 -12.16
CA LEU A 247 -10.18 14.14 -12.34
C LEU A 247 -9.71 12.68 -12.37
N PRO A 248 -8.86 12.29 -13.33
CA PRO A 248 -8.28 10.95 -13.36
C PRO A 248 -7.31 10.74 -12.19
N ALA A 249 -7.10 9.48 -11.81
CA ALA A 249 -6.05 9.12 -10.86
C ALA A 249 -4.66 9.49 -11.41
N CYS A 250 -3.79 10.02 -10.55
CA CYS A 250 -2.44 10.36 -10.94
C CYS A 250 -1.56 9.11 -11.02
N LYS A 251 -1.19 8.69 -12.24
CA LYS A 251 -0.26 7.57 -12.47
C LYS A 251 1.21 7.94 -12.19
N GLY A 252 1.49 9.23 -12.05
CA GLY A 252 2.85 9.76 -11.93
C GLY A 252 3.67 9.70 -13.21
N GLU A 253 3.10 9.28 -14.35
CA GLU A 253 3.79 9.23 -15.63
C GLU A 253 4.13 10.64 -16.15
N GLN A 254 5.07 10.71 -17.10
CA GLN A 254 5.31 11.93 -17.86
C GLN A 254 4.11 12.20 -18.76
N ILE A 255 3.44 13.32 -18.54
CA ILE A 255 2.29 13.75 -19.35
C ILE A 255 2.53 15.16 -19.87
N ARG A 256 1.83 15.52 -20.94
CA ARG A 256 1.92 16.87 -21.48
C ARG A 256 1.33 17.90 -20.51
N THR A 257 1.91 19.09 -20.45
CA THR A 257 1.43 20.18 -19.59
C THR A 257 0.01 20.64 -19.91
N ASP A 258 -0.43 20.50 -21.16
CA ASP A 258 -1.79 20.83 -21.61
C ASP A 258 -2.82 19.71 -21.37
N ALA A 259 -2.38 18.54 -20.91
CA ALA A 259 -3.27 17.40 -20.64
C ALA A 259 -3.85 17.41 -19.21
N ALA A 260 -3.37 18.29 -18.34
CA ALA A 260 -3.81 18.41 -16.95
C ALA A 260 -3.60 19.82 -16.42
N GLU A 261 -4.30 20.14 -15.35
CA GLU A 261 -4.08 21.34 -14.55
C GLU A 261 -2.90 21.10 -13.58
N TRP A 262 -2.06 22.13 -13.42
CA TRP A 262 -0.82 22.04 -12.63
C TRP A 262 -0.75 23.13 -11.58
N TYR A 263 -0.15 22.77 -10.44
CA TYR A 263 0.16 23.63 -9.32
C TYR A 263 1.67 23.65 -9.11
N LEU A 264 2.24 24.84 -8.97
CA LEU A 264 3.65 25.04 -8.68
C LEU A 264 3.83 25.54 -7.26
N SER A 265 4.93 25.16 -6.61
CA SER A 265 5.23 25.75 -5.31
C SER A 265 5.57 27.24 -5.46
N THR A 266 4.99 28.07 -4.58
CA THR A 266 5.32 29.49 -4.46
C THR A 266 6.75 29.69 -3.92
N ASN A 267 7.28 28.67 -3.24
CA ASN A 267 8.64 28.66 -2.75
C ASN A 267 9.63 28.30 -3.87
N HIS A 268 10.18 29.31 -4.52
CA HIS A 268 11.15 29.17 -5.62
C HIS A 268 12.41 28.36 -5.26
N THR A 269 12.69 28.12 -3.98
CA THR A 269 13.88 27.35 -3.58
C THR A 269 13.76 25.85 -3.84
N ILE A 270 12.55 25.32 -4.04
CA ILE A 270 12.32 23.91 -4.42
C ILE A 270 12.59 23.70 -5.94
N GLY A 271 12.66 24.79 -6.71
CA GLY A 271 12.73 24.76 -8.16
C GLY A 271 11.37 24.46 -8.79
N ASN A 272 11.35 23.90 -10.00
CA ASN A 272 10.14 23.57 -10.75
C ASN A 272 9.45 22.33 -10.19
N PHE A 273 9.02 22.37 -8.93
CA PHE A 273 8.28 21.29 -8.31
C PHE A 273 6.80 21.40 -8.66
N GLN A 274 6.32 20.44 -9.46
CA GLN A 274 5.02 20.48 -10.11
C GLN A 274 4.08 19.44 -9.50
N VAL A 275 2.84 19.82 -9.24
CA VAL A 275 1.80 18.96 -8.70
C VAL A 275 0.60 18.98 -9.64
N CYS A 276 0.14 17.83 -10.10
CA CYS A 276 -1.10 17.79 -10.89
C CYS A 276 -2.30 18.07 -9.99
N GLU A 277 -3.39 18.56 -10.56
CA GLU A 277 -4.58 18.92 -9.80
C GLU A 277 -5.13 17.77 -8.94
N THR A 278 -5.12 16.53 -9.44
CA THR A 278 -5.53 15.35 -8.64
C THR A 278 -4.74 15.24 -7.33
N CYS A 279 -3.41 15.31 -7.41
CA CYS A 279 -2.55 15.22 -6.22
C CYS A 279 -2.67 16.46 -5.34
N TYR A 280 -2.93 17.64 -5.91
CA TYR A 280 -3.22 18.83 -5.12
C TYR A 280 -4.48 18.62 -4.27
N TRP A 281 -5.58 18.15 -4.85
CA TRP A 281 -6.80 17.86 -4.09
C TRP A 281 -6.59 16.81 -3.02
N ASP A 282 -5.99 15.67 -3.37
CA ASP A 282 -5.88 14.54 -2.45
C ASP A 282 -4.84 14.72 -1.34
N LYS A 283 -3.84 15.58 -1.54
CA LYS A 283 -2.67 15.68 -0.63
C LYS A 283 -2.40 17.08 -0.09
N LEU A 284 -2.95 18.14 -0.67
CA LEU A 284 -2.63 19.52 -0.26
C LEU A 284 -3.87 20.34 0.10
N ALA A 285 -4.99 20.21 -0.63
CA ALA A 285 -6.13 21.12 -0.55
C ALA A 285 -6.77 21.22 0.84
N LEU A 286 -6.69 20.16 1.64
CA LEU A 286 -7.22 20.08 3.01
C LEU A 286 -6.14 20.23 4.09
N THR A 287 -4.93 20.63 3.71
CA THR A 287 -3.79 20.81 4.62
C THR A 287 -3.50 22.30 4.82
N PRO A 288 -2.76 22.68 5.88
CA PRO A 288 -2.25 24.04 6.04
C PRO A 288 -1.38 24.52 4.86
N PHE A 289 -0.80 23.61 4.09
CA PHE A 289 0.14 23.91 3.01
C PHE A 289 -0.51 24.19 1.66
N LYS A 290 -1.84 24.20 1.55
CA LYS A 290 -2.54 24.50 0.29
C LYS A 290 -2.08 25.82 -0.35
N ARG A 291 -1.73 26.82 0.47
CA ARG A 291 -1.31 28.17 0.04
C ARG A 291 0.14 28.25 -0.42
N GLU A 292 0.92 27.19 -0.19
CA GLU A 292 2.31 27.09 -0.65
C GLU A 292 2.39 26.66 -2.13
N PHE A 293 1.24 26.47 -2.76
CA PHE A 293 1.09 26.04 -4.14
C PHE A 293 0.06 26.92 -4.87
N GLU A 294 0.46 27.42 -6.02
CA GLU A 294 -0.38 28.24 -6.89
C GLU A 294 -0.65 27.51 -8.20
N ARG A 295 -1.88 27.64 -8.70
CA ARG A 295 -2.26 27.10 -10.00
C ARG A 295 -1.51 27.86 -11.08
N LEU A 296 -0.99 27.12 -12.06
CA LEU A 296 -0.30 27.70 -13.20
C LEU A 296 -1.29 28.06 -14.31
N ASP A 297 -1.17 29.27 -14.86
CA ASP A 297 -1.92 29.68 -16.04
C ASP A 297 -1.37 28.98 -17.31
N HIS A 298 -2.25 28.64 -18.25
CA HIS A 298 -1.94 27.80 -19.41
C HIS A 298 -1.09 28.44 -20.52
N ASP A 299 -0.42 29.56 -20.26
CA ASP A 299 0.26 30.37 -21.29
C ASP A 299 1.69 29.88 -21.64
N PHE A 300 1.97 28.58 -21.49
CA PHE A 300 3.30 28.01 -21.73
C PHE A 300 3.29 26.97 -22.86
N ASN A 301 4.45 26.82 -23.52
CA ASN A 301 4.64 25.80 -24.53
C ASN A 301 4.43 24.39 -23.93
N PRO A 302 3.78 23.47 -24.67
CA PRO A 302 3.58 22.10 -24.17
C PRO A 302 4.89 21.38 -23.88
N GLU A 303 5.10 20.99 -22.62
CA GLU A 303 6.25 20.21 -22.14
C GLU A 303 5.79 18.89 -21.54
N LEU A 304 6.72 17.97 -21.26
CA LEU A 304 6.44 16.72 -20.54
C LEU A 304 6.81 16.85 -19.07
N TRP A 305 5.81 16.79 -18.21
CA TRP A 305 5.94 16.99 -16.77
C TRP A 305 5.56 15.73 -15.99
N THR A 306 6.18 15.57 -14.82
CA THR A 306 5.90 14.47 -13.88
C THR A 306 5.40 15.07 -12.57
N CYS A 307 4.28 14.57 -12.06
CA CYS A 307 3.77 15.04 -10.77
C CYS A 307 4.70 14.62 -9.63
N GLY A 308 5.24 15.61 -8.90
CA GLY A 308 6.14 15.42 -7.77
C GLY A 308 5.50 14.73 -6.56
N LEU A 309 4.17 14.80 -6.43
CA LEU A 309 3.40 14.17 -5.35
C LEU A 309 2.65 12.89 -5.76
N ALA A 310 2.94 12.32 -6.93
CA ALA A 310 2.38 11.02 -7.32
C ALA A 310 2.75 9.92 -6.29
N ASP A 311 1.89 8.92 -6.12
CA ASP A 311 2.10 7.85 -5.11
C ASP A 311 3.39 7.05 -5.31
N ARG A 312 3.88 6.98 -6.54
CA ARG A 312 5.17 6.36 -6.87
C ARG A 312 6.38 7.14 -6.35
N ASN A 313 6.23 8.45 -6.09
CA ASN A 313 7.29 9.32 -5.57
C ASN A 313 7.28 9.30 -4.04
N LEU A 314 7.59 8.12 -3.49
CA LEU A 314 7.41 7.85 -2.06
C LEU A 314 8.21 8.79 -1.15
N SER A 315 9.45 9.11 -1.51
CA SER A 315 10.29 10.02 -0.71
C SER A 315 9.67 11.39 -0.51
N THR A 316 9.04 11.94 -1.55
CA THR A 316 8.37 13.25 -1.49
C THR A 316 7.07 13.16 -0.71
N HIS A 317 6.32 12.08 -0.86
CA HIS A 317 5.10 11.85 -0.09
C HIS A 317 5.37 11.73 1.41
N ILE A 318 6.42 10.99 1.78
CA ILE A 318 6.87 10.85 3.14
C ILE A 318 7.35 12.19 3.71
N ALA A 319 8.10 12.97 2.94
CA ALA A 319 8.53 14.30 3.37
C ALA A 319 7.35 15.26 3.61
N LEU A 320 6.30 15.18 2.78
CA LEU A 320 5.09 15.98 2.96
C LEU A 320 4.35 15.57 4.24
N GLY A 321 4.17 14.27 4.46
CA GLY A 321 3.55 13.77 5.68
C GLY A 321 4.29 14.19 6.95
N GLU A 322 5.63 14.13 6.95
CA GLU A 322 6.43 14.62 8.09
C GLU A 322 6.32 16.13 8.28
N ALA A 323 6.21 16.91 7.21
CA ALA A 323 5.98 18.35 7.31
C ALA A 323 4.60 18.64 7.94
N GLU A 324 3.56 17.87 7.58
CA GLU A 324 2.21 18.01 8.12
C GLU A 324 2.18 17.71 9.62
N GLU A 325 2.78 16.59 10.03
CA GLU A 325 2.87 16.18 11.44
C GLU A 325 3.66 17.20 12.29
N ARG A 326 4.72 17.77 11.71
CA ARG A 326 5.55 18.79 12.37
C ARG A 326 4.97 20.20 12.28
N HIS A 327 3.89 20.40 11.54
CA HIS A 327 3.36 21.73 11.19
C HIS A 327 4.45 22.67 10.65
N ASP A 328 5.41 22.14 9.90
CA ASP A 328 6.57 22.89 9.38
C ASP A 328 6.82 22.59 7.91
N PHE A 329 6.36 23.48 7.03
CA PHE A 329 6.57 23.36 5.59
C PHE A 329 8.06 23.38 5.18
N GLN A 330 8.95 23.96 6.00
CA GLN A 330 10.38 23.96 5.69
C GLN A 330 10.99 22.56 5.70
N VAL A 331 10.40 21.60 6.43
CA VAL A 331 10.79 20.19 6.37
C VAL A 331 10.61 19.66 4.95
N PHE A 332 9.45 19.92 4.34
CA PHE A 332 9.17 19.54 2.96
C PHE A 332 10.07 20.27 1.97
N VAL A 333 10.22 21.59 2.10
CA VAL A 333 11.05 22.43 1.22
C VAL A 333 12.49 21.90 1.13
N LYS A 334 13.10 21.57 2.28
CA LYS A 334 14.47 21.05 2.35
C LYS A 334 14.62 19.72 1.61
N ALA A 335 13.71 18.77 1.87
CA ALA A 335 13.74 17.46 1.24
C ALA A 335 13.43 17.55 -0.27
N ALA A 336 12.37 18.26 -0.64
CA ALA A 336 11.93 18.39 -2.02
C ALA A 336 12.98 19.08 -2.91
N ARG A 337 13.73 20.08 -2.38
CA ARG A 337 14.85 20.71 -3.10
C ARG A 337 15.92 19.70 -3.52
N VAL A 338 16.23 18.74 -2.65
CA VAL A 338 17.20 17.68 -2.93
C VAL A 338 16.58 16.68 -3.91
N ILE A 339 15.41 16.13 -3.59
CA ILE A 339 14.73 15.08 -4.36
C ILE A 339 14.48 15.51 -5.82
N ASN A 340 14.05 16.76 -6.06
CA ASN A 340 13.67 17.24 -7.38
C ASN A 340 14.84 17.30 -8.38
N ARG A 341 16.09 17.20 -7.91
CA ARG A 341 17.30 17.24 -8.76
C ARG A 341 17.85 15.85 -9.08
N LEU A 342 17.22 14.81 -8.54
CA LEU A 342 17.73 13.45 -8.59
C LEU A 342 16.92 12.60 -9.56
N PRO A 343 17.54 11.56 -10.14
CA PRO A 343 16.82 10.54 -10.88
C PRO A 343 15.76 9.87 -9.98
N PRO A 344 14.60 9.49 -10.55
CA PRO A 344 13.54 8.83 -9.79
C PRO A 344 14.01 7.47 -9.25
N CYS A 345 13.49 7.10 -8.08
CA CYS A 345 13.70 5.79 -7.48
C CYS A 345 12.78 4.76 -8.17
N THR A 346 13.32 3.95 -9.08
CA THR A 346 12.55 2.98 -9.88
C THR A 346 13.10 1.56 -9.74
N ALA A 347 12.35 0.58 -10.28
CA ALA A 347 12.75 -0.82 -10.35
C ALA A 347 13.97 -1.06 -11.25
N ASP A 348 14.21 -0.18 -12.23
CA ASP A 348 15.34 -0.27 -13.16
C ASP A 348 16.68 0.14 -12.52
N GLY A 349 16.61 0.72 -11.33
CA GLY A 349 17.76 1.22 -10.60
C GLY A 349 18.21 2.61 -11.05
N ILE A 350 19.21 3.13 -10.35
CA ILE A 350 19.75 4.46 -10.54
C ILE A 350 21.21 4.36 -10.99
N LEU A 351 21.52 4.94 -12.15
CA LEU A 351 22.88 5.20 -12.60
C LEU A 351 23.39 6.52 -12.03
N TYR A 352 24.67 6.57 -11.67
CA TYR A 352 25.32 7.77 -11.13
C TYR A 352 24.64 8.34 -9.87
N GLY A 353 23.98 7.48 -9.10
CA GLY A 353 23.31 7.84 -7.86
C GLY A 353 24.27 7.94 -6.68
N ASN A 354 23.94 8.82 -5.73
CA ASN A 354 24.53 8.83 -4.41
C ASN A 354 23.78 7.85 -3.50
N TRP A 355 24.54 7.11 -2.69
CA TRP A 355 24.03 5.99 -1.88
C TRP A 355 24.39 6.17 -0.41
N TRP A 356 23.47 5.76 0.46
CA TRP A 356 23.63 5.75 1.91
C TRP A 356 23.37 4.36 2.48
N THR A 357 24.11 4.01 3.52
CA THR A 357 23.94 2.77 4.28
C THR A 357 23.96 3.07 5.78
N LEU A 358 23.73 2.05 6.61
CA LEU A 358 23.80 2.17 8.06
C LEU A 358 25.21 2.58 8.51
N LYS A 359 25.29 3.37 9.57
CA LYS A 359 26.55 3.69 10.22
C LYS A 359 27.21 2.41 10.74
N GLY A 360 28.50 2.23 10.48
CA GLY A 360 29.20 0.96 10.68
C GLY A 360 29.22 0.03 9.46
N GLY A 361 28.46 0.39 8.40
CA GLY A 361 28.49 -0.25 7.10
C GLY A 361 27.59 -1.48 6.97
N CYS A 362 26.79 -1.53 5.89
CA CYS A 362 26.07 -2.73 5.46
C CYS A 362 26.05 -2.79 3.93
N GLU A 363 27.01 -3.48 3.31
CA GLU A 363 27.17 -3.50 1.85
C GLU A 363 25.90 -3.93 1.10
N LYS A 364 25.10 -4.80 1.71
CA LYS A 364 23.87 -5.36 1.11
C LYS A 364 22.63 -4.51 1.35
N PHE A 365 22.74 -3.39 2.07
CA PHE A 365 21.64 -2.46 2.31
C PHE A 365 22.03 -1.03 1.95
N ASN A 366 21.35 -0.45 0.97
CA ASN A 366 21.63 0.88 0.44
C ASN A 366 20.36 1.59 0.02
N ILE A 367 20.22 2.82 0.49
CA ILE A 367 19.15 3.72 0.09
C ILE A 367 19.70 4.82 -0.81
N CYS A 368 18.94 5.18 -1.85
CA CYS A 368 19.32 6.25 -2.76
C CYS A 368 19.13 7.63 -2.12
N GLU A 369 19.68 8.65 -2.80
CA GLU A 369 19.69 9.97 -2.19
C GLU A 369 18.33 10.60 -1.95
N ALA A 370 17.38 10.35 -2.85
CA ALA A 370 16.01 10.79 -2.65
C ALA A 370 15.37 10.14 -1.41
N CYS A 371 15.58 8.84 -1.19
CA CYS A 371 15.03 8.13 -0.04
C CYS A 371 15.65 8.60 1.28
N PHE A 372 16.96 8.85 1.32
CA PHE A 372 17.59 9.43 2.50
C PHE A 372 17.07 10.83 2.81
N ALA A 373 16.95 11.71 1.80
CA ALA A 373 16.39 13.05 1.99
C ALA A 373 14.95 13.02 2.49
N GLY A 374 14.10 12.12 1.94
CA GLY A 374 12.69 12.04 2.28
C GLY A 374 12.36 11.27 3.56
N PHE A 375 13.00 10.11 3.79
CA PHE A 375 12.72 9.25 4.94
C PHE A 375 13.56 9.57 6.18
N ILE A 376 14.85 9.86 5.98
CA ILE A 376 15.84 9.89 7.05
C ILE A 376 16.04 11.32 7.56
N GLN A 377 16.35 12.27 6.66
CA GLN A 377 16.66 13.65 7.06
C GLN A 377 15.45 14.40 7.60
N THR A 378 14.24 14.12 7.12
CA THR A 378 13.00 14.77 7.63
C THR A 378 12.69 14.42 9.08
N ARG A 379 13.24 13.30 9.57
CA ARG A 379 13.06 12.74 10.91
C ARG A 379 14.30 12.84 11.79
N ASP A 380 15.32 13.60 11.38
CA ASP A 380 16.59 13.76 12.10
C ASP A 380 17.30 12.43 12.44
N LEU A 381 17.20 11.45 11.52
CA LEU A 381 17.81 10.12 11.63
C LEU A 381 19.16 10.01 10.91
N ASP A 382 19.65 11.10 10.32
CA ASP A 382 20.88 11.15 9.52
C ASP A 382 22.12 10.67 10.29
N ARG A 383 22.16 10.90 11.62
CA ARG A 383 23.24 10.44 12.51
C ARG A 383 23.47 8.92 12.51
N PHE A 384 22.49 8.13 12.10
CA PHE A 384 22.55 6.67 12.06
C PHE A 384 22.96 6.10 10.70
N PHE A 385 23.21 6.97 9.73
CA PHE A 385 23.56 6.60 8.36
C PHE A 385 24.90 7.23 7.96
N GLN A 386 25.52 6.66 6.94
CA GLN A 386 26.75 7.15 6.34
C GLN A 386 26.72 6.94 4.82
N PRO A 387 27.49 7.73 4.04
CA PRO A 387 27.67 7.45 2.63
C PRO A 387 28.15 6.02 2.40
N SER A 388 27.65 5.39 1.34
CA SER A 388 28.04 4.05 0.93
C SER A 388 29.17 4.09 -0.09
N ASP A 389 30.05 3.09 -0.05
CA ASP A 389 31.18 2.93 -0.97
C ASP A 389 30.79 2.31 -2.34
N ARG A 390 29.51 2.31 -2.69
CA ARG A 390 29.04 1.81 -3.99
C ARG A 390 29.61 2.62 -5.14
N ASP A 391 29.96 1.92 -6.21
CA ASP A 391 30.34 2.60 -7.44
C ASP A 391 29.13 3.34 -8.05
N THR A 392 29.43 4.42 -8.75
CA THR A 392 28.40 5.25 -9.39
C THR A 392 28.10 4.82 -10.82
N TYR A 393 28.82 3.84 -11.39
CA TYR A 393 28.70 3.47 -12.80
C TYR A 393 27.69 2.35 -13.04
N SER A 394 27.40 1.55 -12.01
CA SER A 394 26.43 0.47 -12.06
C SER A 394 25.03 0.95 -11.65
N ALA A 395 24.00 0.40 -12.29
CA ALA A 395 22.62 0.65 -11.89
C ALA A 395 22.31 -0.18 -10.64
N TYR A 396 21.99 0.50 -9.54
CA TYR A 396 21.56 -0.15 -8.30
C TYR A 396 20.12 0.23 -7.96
N VAL A 397 19.38 -0.72 -7.39
CA VAL A 397 18.02 -0.51 -6.91
C VAL A 397 18.08 -0.19 -5.41
N CYS A 398 17.39 0.86 -4.99
CA CYS A 398 17.30 1.28 -3.60
C CYS A 398 16.50 0.30 -2.75
N ASP A 399 16.95 -0.02 -1.55
CA ASP A 399 16.22 -0.90 -0.62
C ASP A 399 14.89 -0.30 -0.12
N PHE A 400 14.72 1.02 -0.23
CA PHE A 400 13.45 1.72 0.04
C PHE A 400 12.60 1.91 -1.23
N CYS A 401 12.96 1.23 -2.33
CA CYS A 401 12.18 1.20 -3.56
C CYS A 401 11.05 0.15 -3.41
N PRO A 402 9.77 0.51 -3.63
CA PRO A 402 8.62 -0.41 -3.47
C PRO A 402 8.69 -1.70 -4.27
N TRP A 403 9.46 -1.71 -5.35
CA TRP A 403 9.65 -2.87 -6.23
C TRP A 403 10.74 -3.82 -5.74
N THR A 404 11.46 -3.49 -4.67
CA THR A 404 12.43 -4.42 -4.08
C THR A 404 11.72 -5.48 -3.25
N PRO A 405 12.22 -6.72 -3.26
CA PRO A 405 11.51 -7.83 -2.62
C PRO A 405 11.38 -7.72 -1.09
N ARG A 406 12.27 -6.98 -0.42
CA ARG A 406 12.29 -6.77 1.05
C ARG A 406 11.68 -5.43 1.49
N PHE A 407 11.20 -4.61 0.56
CA PHE A 407 10.68 -3.27 0.87
C PHE A 407 9.68 -3.27 2.03
N SER A 408 8.67 -4.15 1.98
CA SER A 408 7.64 -4.21 3.01
C SER A 408 8.19 -4.54 4.40
N GLN A 409 9.14 -5.49 4.49
CA GLN A 409 9.80 -5.85 5.74
C GLN A 409 10.60 -4.66 6.31
N TYR A 410 11.34 -3.95 5.45
CA TYR A 410 12.07 -2.75 5.86
C TYR A 410 11.13 -1.65 6.34
N MET A 411 10.01 -1.40 5.63
CA MET A 411 9.05 -0.37 6.04
C MET A 411 8.36 -0.70 7.36
N VAL A 412 8.02 -1.97 7.61
CA VAL A 412 7.46 -2.41 8.90
C VAL A 412 8.47 -2.19 10.02
N LYS A 413 9.73 -2.59 9.84
CA LYS A 413 10.78 -2.40 10.85
C LYS A 413 11.18 -0.94 11.03
N PHE A 414 11.10 -0.14 9.98
CA PHE A 414 11.29 1.30 10.06
C PHE A 414 10.14 1.97 10.83
N ALA A 415 8.89 1.55 10.61
CA ALA A 415 7.75 2.02 11.41
C ALA A 415 7.88 1.56 12.87
N GLU A 416 8.26 0.31 13.12
CA GLU A 416 8.49 -0.22 14.47
C GLU A 416 9.54 0.58 15.24
N MET A 417 10.66 0.92 14.58
CA MET A 417 11.66 1.82 15.15
C MET A 417 11.03 3.13 15.61
N LEU A 418 10.25 3.78 14.74
CA LEU A 418 9.67 5.09 15.03
C LEU A 418 8.67 5.01 16.19
N ASP A 419 7.77 4.03 16.16
CA ASP A 419 6.74 3.86 17.19
C ASP A 419 7.36 3.50 18.55
N ARG A 420 8.44 2.70 18.56
CA ARG A 420 9.18 2.35 19.79
C ARG A 420 10.22 3.38 20.22
N GLY A 421 10.62 4.30 19.32
CA GLY A 421 11.67 5.28 19.54
C GLY A 421 13.10 4.71 19.65
N VAL A 422 13.37 3.53 19.07
CA VAL A 422 14.64 2.81 19.22
C VAL A 422 15.16 2.30 17.87
N PHE A 423 16.34 2.78 17.45
CA PHE A 423 16.99 2.51 16.16
C PHE A 423 17.33 1.04 15.96
N SER A 424 17.76 0.35 17.02
CA SER A 424 18.23 -1.03 16.95
C SER A 424 17.23 -2.01 16.34
N TYR A 425 15.92 -1.80 16.55
CA TYR A 425 14.86 -2.63 15.94
C TYR A 425 14.92 -2.67 14.40
N PHE A 426 15.36 -1.58 13.78
CA PHE A 426 15.58 -1.53 12.34
C PHE A 426 16.99 -1.97 11.96
N SER A 427 18.02 -1.46 12.64
CA SER A 427 19.41 -1.73 12.23
C SER A 427 19.83 -3.18 12.43
N GLU A 428 19.38 -3.83 13.49
CA GLU A 428 19.64 -5.26 13.72
C GLU A 428 18.95 -6.11 12.65
N PHE A 429 17.71 -5.77 12.29
CA PHE A 429 16.99 -6.45 11.21
C PHE A 429 17.72 -6.28 9.87
N VAL A 430 18.10 -5.07 9.50
CA VAL A 430 18.84 -4.80 8.26
C VAL A 430 20.17 -5.56 8.25
N THR A 431 20.92 -5.52 9.35
CA THR A 431 22.21 -6.21 9.45
C THR A 431 22.06 -7.72 9.31
N ALA A 432 21.00 -8.30 9.89
CA ALA A 432 20.73 -9.73 9.81
C ALA A 432 20.22 -10.17 8.42
N PHE A 433 19.36 -9.38 7.78
CA PHE A 433 18.58 -9.86 6.61
C PHE A 433 18.99 -9.26 5.26
N ALA A 434 19.72 -8.14 5.20
CA ALA A 434 20.02 -7.49 3.92
C ALA A 434 20.79 -8.40 2.95
N GLY A 435 21.72 -9.21 3.47
CA GLY A 435 22.48 -10.19 2.68
C GLY A 435 21.79 -11.53 2.47
N VAL A 436 20.60 -11.73 3.03
CA VAL A 436 19.90 -13.02 3.03
C VAL A 436 19.02 -13.11 1.80
N PRO A 437 19.10 -14.18 0.98
CA PRO A 437 18.15 -14.42 -0.09
C PRO A 437 16.73 -14.61 0.48
N LEU A 438 15.71 -14.14 -0.24
CA LEU A 438 14.33 -14.44 0.12
C LEU A 438 14.07 -15.95 0.07
N CYS A 439 13.16 -16.40 0.92
CA CYS A 439 12.63 -17.73 0.89
C CYS A 439 11.99 -17.98 -0.47
N PRO A 440 12.35 -19.08 -1.16
CA PRO A 440 11.75 -19.43 -2.44
C PRO A 440 10.28 -19.85 -2.29
N LYS A 441 9.80 -20.01 -1.05
CA LYS A 441 8.45 -20.47 -0.69
C LYS A 441 8.16 -21.79 -1.39
N ILE A 442 7.08 -21.83 -2.17
CA ILE A 442 6.66 -22.99 -2.94
C ILE A 442 7.61 -23.30 -4.10
N LYS A 443 8.44 -22.35 -4.55
CA LYS A 443 9.35 -22.59 -5.67
C LYS A 443 10.56 -23.41 -5.23
N GLU A 444 11.06 -24.20 -6.17
CA GLU A 444 12.33 -24.87 -6.04
C GLU A 444 13.51 -23.90 -6.11
N CYS A 445 14.56 -24.18 -5.34
CA CYS A 445 15.80 -23.40 -5.32
C CYS A 445 17.00 -24.33 -5.40
N SER A 446 18.01 -23.93 -6.20
CA SER A 446 19.28 -24.65 -6.34
C SER A 446 20.43 -23.71 -5.99
N LYS A 447 21.62 -24.27 -5.73
CA LYS A 447 22.85 -23.49 -5.50
C LYS A 447 22.69 -22.49 -4.34
N ALA A 448 22.18 -22.98 -3.22
CA ALA A 448 21.89 -22.17 -2.04
C ALA A 448 22.43 -22.84 -0.76
N LYS A 449 22.52 -22.06 0.31
CA LYS A 449 22.83 -22.57 1.65
C LYS A 449 21.54 -23.03 2.33
N TRP A 450 21.62 -24.15 3.04
CA TRP A 450 20.50 -24.80 3.68
C TRP A 450 20.80 -25.20 5.13
N TRP A 451 19.74 -25.19 5.93
CA TRP A 451 19.71 -25.62 7.32
C TRP A 451 18.71 -26.78 7.48
N GLY A 452 18.73 -27.44 8.63
CA GLY A 452 17.76 -28.50 8.94
C GLY A 452 18.33 -29.90 8.75
N TYR A 453 17.57 -30.75 8.05
CA TYR A 453 17.90 -32.15 7.82
C TYR A 453 17.94 -32.48 6.33
N PRO A 454 18.66 -33.53 5.90
CA PRO A 454 18.65 -33.96 4.50
C PRO A 454 17.23 -34.18 3.94
N GLU A 455 16.30 -34.66 4.76
CA GLU A 455 14.90 -34.90 4.42
C GLU A 455 14.00 -33.65 4.60
N ALA A 456 14.49 -32.64 5.33
CA ALA A 456 13.73 -31.44 5.68
C ALA A 456 14.64 -30.20 5.65
N GLN A 457 14.80 -29.59 4.47
CA GLN A 457 15.67 -28.45 4.28
C GLN A 457 14.96 -27.11 4.55
N PHE A 458 15.67 -26.19 5.18
CA PHE A 458 15.23 -24.84 5.54
C PHE A 458 16.14 -23.81 4.86
N CYS A 459 15.56 -22.84 4.17
CA CYS A 459 16.34 -21.76 3.57
C CYS A 459 16.89 -20.81 4.66
N GLN A 460 17.90 -20.01 4.31
CA GLN A 460 18.52 -19.07 5.25
C GLN A 460 17.52 -18.12 5.93
N GLU A 461 16.58 -17.56 5.15
CA GLU A 461 15.57 -16.64 5.71
C GLU A 461 14.70 -17.34 6.76
N CYS A 462 14.13 -18.50 6.43
CA CYS A 462 13.27 -19.21 7.37
C CYS A 462 14.03 -19.77 8.58
N TYR A 463 15.32 -20.07 8.43
CA TYR A 463 16.16 -20.40 9.57
C TYR A 463 16.29 -19.20 10.52
N LEU A 464 16.71 -18.04 10.01
CA LEU A 464 16.93 -16.84 10.83
C LEU A 464 15.63 -16.24 11.41
N ASP A 465 14.53 -16.31 10.65
CA ASP A 465 13.22 -15.77 11.03
C ASP A 465 12.50 -16.62 12.10
N PHE A 466 12.67 -17.95 12.04
CA PHE A 466 11.85 -18.87 12.82
C PHE A 466 12.66 -19.93 13.53
N VAL A 467 13.42 -20.75 12.80
CA VAL A 467 14.05 -21.96 13.37
C VAL A 467 15.12 -21.60 14.41
N ALA A 468 15.88 -20.53 14.20
CA ALA A 468 16.96 -20.08 15.08
C ALA A 468 16.50 -19.81 16.52
N TYR A 469 15.22 -19.53 16.74
CA TYR A 469 14.63 -19.27 18.06
C TYR A 469 14.00 -20.52 18.69
N THR A 470 14.15 -21.69 18.07
CA THR A 470 13.59 -22.96 18.56
C THR A 470 14.63 -23.80 19.31
N PRO A 471 14.23 -24.63 20.30
CA PRO A 471 15.16 -25.47 21.07
C PRO A 471 16.08 -26.39 20.26
N LEU A 472 15.67 -26.77 19.05
CA LEU A 472 16.43 -27.70 18.20
C LEU A 472 17.39 -27.00 17.22
N ALA A 473 17.45 -25.67 17.21
CA ALA A 473 18.26 -24.89 16.26
C ALA A 473 19.74 -25.30 16.25
N ASP A 474 20.33 -25.46 17.44
CA ASP A 474 21.75 -25.78 17.59
C ASP A 474 22.07 -27.26 17.29
N SER A 475 21.04 -28.11 17.18
CA SER A 475 21.17 -29.55 16.94
C SER A 475 21.03 -29.96 15.48
N LEU A 476 20.87 -28.99 14.56
CA LEU A 476 20.62 -29.27 13.15
C LEU A 476 21.87 -29.83 12.45
N PRO A 477 21.77 -30.98 11.76
CA PRO A 477 22.91 -31.57 11.05
C PRO A 477 23.30 -30.77 9.81
N LEU A 478 22.37 -30.08 9.15
CA LEU A 478 22.67 -29.08 8.14
C LEU A 478 22.66 -27.71 8.81
N ASN A 479 23.81 -27.02 8.79
CA ASN A 479 23.96 -25.69 9.35
C ASN A 479 24.69 -24.77 8.37
N GLY A 480 23.96 -24.27 7.37
CA GLY A 480 24.51 -23.41 6.33
C GLY A 480 25.27 -24.16 5.24
N GLU A 481 24.99 -25.46 5.08
CA GLU A 481 25.59 -26.31 4.07
C GLU A 481 25.15 -25.90 2.67
N TYR A 482 26.10 -25.81 1.74
CA TYR A 482 25.80 -25.43 0.37
C TYR A 482 25.38 -26.66 -0.46
N ILE A 483 24.17 -26.61 -1.01
CA ILE A 483 23.60 -27.70 -1.80
C ILE A 483 23.40 -27.21 -3.23
N GLU A 484 24.07 -27.87 -4.19
CA GLU A 484 23.91 -27.56 -5.62
C GLU A 484 22.58 -28.08 -6.18
N GLY A 485 22.09 -29.19 -5.65
CA GLY A 485 20.83 -29.81 -6.05
C GLY A 485 19.63 -28.89 -5.84
N THR A 486 18.58 -29.17 -6.59
CA THR A 486 17.31 -28.46 -6.49
C THR A 486 16.50 -28.98 -5.30
N THR A 487 16.09 -28.08 -4.41
CA THR A 487 15.38 -28.41 -3.16
C THR A 487 14.30 -27.37 -2.85
N LEU A 488 13.39 -27.73 -1.94
CA LEU A 488 12.29 -26.91 -1.44
C LEU A 488 12.54 -26.55 0.01
N CYS A 489 12.22 -25.31 0.38
CA CYS A 489 12.09 -24.98 1.79
C CYS A 489 10.87 -25.73 2.36
N GLN A 490 11.03 -26.42 3.50
CA GLN A 490 9.91 -27.08 4.16
C GLN A 490 9.19 -26.15 5.13
N ILE A 491 9.95 -25.31 5.85
CA ILE A 491 9.47 -24.54 7.00
C ILE A 491 8.88 -23.17 6.64
N TRP A 492 8.66 -22.90 5.35
CA TRP A 492 7.84 -21.76 4.93
C TRP A 492 6.35 -22.03 5.12
N SER A 493 5.93 -23.30 5.13
CA SER A 493 4.54 -23.70 5.30
C SER A 493 4.11 -23.52 6.77
N PRO A 494 2.98 -22.83 7.05
CA PRO A 494 2.46 -22.67 8.41
C PRO A 494 2.26 -24.00 9.13
N ARG A 495 1.68 -25.01 8.46
CA ARG A 495 1.48 -26.33 9.03
C ARG A 495 2.80 -27.03 9.40
N LEU A 496 3.83 -26.88 8.57
CA LEU A 496 5.14 -27.45 8.90
C LEU A 496 5.81 -26.71 10.05
N ARG A 497 5.55 -25.40 10.21
CA ARG A 497 5.98 -24.64 11.40
C ARG A 497 5.30 -25.17 12.65
N GLU A 498 4.00 -25.45 12.61
CA GLU A 498 3.26 -26.07 13.73
C GLU A 498 3.85 -27.44 14.09
N MET A 499 4.01 -28.33 13.09
CA MET A 499 4.62 -29.65 13.30
C MET A 499 6.05 -29.54 13.85
N TRP A 500 6.84 -28.55 13.41
CA TRP A 500 8.18 -28.31 13.95
C TRP A 500 8.15 -27.89 15.42
N LEU A 501 7.22 -27.03 15.81
CA LEU A 501 7.03 -26.65 17.21
C LEU A 501 6.61 -27.86 18.06
N GLU A 502 5.76 -28.75 17.54
CA GLU A 502 5.42 -30.01 18.22
C GLU A 502 6.66 -30.87 18.46
N VAL A 503 7.56 -30.98 17.47
CA VAL A 503 8.85 -31.69 17.63
C VAL A 503 9.70 -31.03 18.70
N CYS A 504 9.80 -29.70 18.69
CA CYS A 504 10.55 -28.94 19.70
C CYS A 504 9.98 -29.11 21.12
N ASN A 505 8.67 -29.32 21.25
CA ASN A 505 7.98 -29.49 22.53
C ASN A 505 7.92 -30.96 23.02
N SER A 506 8.35 -31.93 22.20
CA SER A 506 8.22 -33.36 22.49
C SER A 506 9.21 -33.89 23.54
N GLY A 507 10.26 -33.12 23.87
CA GLY A 507 11.27 -33.50 24.88
C GLY A 507 12.61 -32.83 24.62
N GLU A 508 13.60 -33.07 25.49
CA GLU A 508 14.97 -32.57 25.28
C GLU A 508 15.56 -33.09 23.96
N PRO A 509 16.42 -32.31 23.29
CA PRO A 509 17.09 -32.76 22.06
C PRO A 509 17.81 -34.10 22.27
N GLY A 510 17.49 -35.11 21.45
CA GLY A 510 18.05 -36.47 21.56
C GLY A 510 17.38 -37.39 22.59
N SER A 511 16.27 -36.96 23.21
CA SER A 511 15.37 -37.85 23.94
C SER A 511 14.61 -38.79 22.99
N LYS A 512 14.11 -39.91 23.51
CA LYS A 512 13.37 -40.89 22.69
C LYS A 512 12.11 -40.30 22.09
N GLU A 513 11.46 -39.42 22.85
CA GLU A 513 10.23 -38.73 22.50
C GLU A 513 10.49 -37.69 21.40
N SER A 514 11.54 -36.89 21.55
CA SER A 514 11.99 -35.93 20.52
C SER A 514 12.41 -36.62 19.22
N ASP A 515 13.19 -37.72 19.31
CA ASP A 515 13.61 -38.49 18.13
C ASP A 515 12.43 -39.13 17.39
N ALA A 516 11.43 -39.62 18.13
CA ALA A 516 10.22 -40.19 17.53
C ALA A 516 9.40 -39.13 16.79
N ALA A 517 9.21 -37.95 17.38
CA ALA A 517 8.51 -36.83 16.75
C ALA A 517 9.29 -36.33 15.52
N LEU A 518 10.61 -36.17 15.64
CA LEU A 518 11.48 -35.76 14.54
C LEU A 518 11.41 -36.73 13.36
N LYS A 519 11.34 -38.05 13.63
CA LYS A 519 11.18 -39.07 12.59
C LYS A 519 9.85 -38.92 11.84
N GLN A 520 8.75 -38.62 12.54
CA GLN A 520 7.46 -38.38 11.91
C GLN A 520 7.49 -37.12 11.04
N PHE A 521 8.07 -36.03 11.55
CA PHE A 521 8.24 -34.79 10.80
C PHE A 521 9.03 -35.00 9.50
N LYS A 522 10.19 -35.67 9.56
CA LYS A 522 11.00 -36.00 8.37
C LYS A 522 10.24 -36.86 7.36
N ALA A 523 9.51 -37.87 7.82
CA ALA A 523 8.70 -38.72 6.95
C ALA A 523 7.61 -37.90 6.24
N PHE A 524 6.97 -36.96 6.94
CA PHE A 524 5.99 -36.07 6.35
C PHE A 524 6.62 -35.10 5.33
N CYS A 525 7.80 -34.53 5.61
CA CYS A 525 8.51 -33.69 4.64
C CYS A 525 8.82 -34.46 3.33
N LEU A 526 9.28 -35.71 3.42
CA LEU A 526 9.50 -36.55 2.24
C LEU A 526 8.21 -36.78 1.46
N GLN A 527 7.11 -37.10 2.16
CA GLN A 527 5.80 -37.27 1.53
C GLN A 527 5.34 -35.98 0.82
N ARG A 528 5.52 -34.82 1.46
CA ARG A 528 5.18 -33.51 0.90
C ARG A 528 5.96 -33.22 -0.39
N VAL A 529 7.27 -33.52 -0.43
CA VAL A 529 8.07 -33.39 -1.66
C VAL A 529 7.55 -34.31 -2.77
N GLN A 530 7.18 -35.55 -2.45
CA GLN A 530 6.59 -36.46 -3.46
C GLN A 530 5.26 -35.96 -4.01
N ILE A 531 4.43 -35.33 -3.17
CA ILE A 531 3.17 -34.73 -3.61
C ILE A 531 3.45 -33.50 -4.46
N TYR A 532 4.38 -32.63 -4.05
CA TYR A 532 4.81 -31.46 -4.82
C TYR A 532 5.18 -31.80 -6.28
N LEU A 533 6.02 -32.84 -6.47
CA LEU A 533 6.45 -33.28 -7.81
C LEU A 533 5.27 -33.78 -8.67
N LYS A 534 4.24 -34.32 -8.04
CA LYS A 534 3.02 -34.81 -8.70
C LYS A 534 1.99 -33.70 -8.94
N THR A 535 2.07 -32.59 -8.22
CA THR A 535 1.09 -31.49 -8.27
C THR A 535 1.69 -30.21 -8.83
N ILE A 536 2.44 -29.45 -8.02
CA ILE A 536 2.94 -28.12 -8.37
C ILE A 536 3.84 -28.16 -9.59
N SER A 537 4.78 -29.11 -9.67
CA SER A 537 5.64 -29.25 -10.85
C SER A 537 4.84 -29.54 -12.13
N GLN A 538 3.69 -30.23 -12.02
CA GLN A 538 2.80 -30.49 -13.15
C GLN A 538 1.99 -29.24 -13.53
N ILE A 539 1.56 -28.44 -12.55
CA ILE A 539 0.90 -27.16 -12.78
C ILE A 539 1.85 -26.21 -13.51
N ASP A 540 3.10 -26.09 -13.05
CA ASP A 540 4.11 -25.25 -13.68
C ASP A 540 4.39 -25.67 -15.14
N LEU A 541 4.39 -26.97 -15.42
CA LEU A 541 4.53 -27.48 -16.79
C LEU A 541 3.33 -27.09 -17.68
N ILE A 542 2.10 -27.18 -17.15
CA ILE A 542 0.88 -26.77 -17.86
C ILE A 542 0.96 -25.27 -18.17
N LEU A 543 1.23 -24.44 -17.16
CA LEU A 543 1.33 -22.98 -17.31
C LEU A 543 2.44 -22.59 -18.31
N THR A 544 3.60 -23.24 -18.23
CA THR A 544 4.71 -22.99 -19.18
C THR A 544 4.29 -23.33 -20.61
N THR A 545 3.60 -24.46 -20.80
CA THR A 545 3.11 -24.89 -22.11
C THR A 545 2.05 -23.91 -22.65
N GLN A 546 1.14 -23.43 -21.81
CA GLN A 546 0.14 -22.42 -22.18
C GLN A 546 0.81 -21.11 -22.62
N ASN A 547 1.83 -20.64 -21.89
CA ASN A 547 2.57 -19.44 -22.24
C ASN A 547 3.31 -19.60 -23.59
N ILE A 548 3.96 -20.74 -23.83
CA ILE A 548 4.63 -21.03 -25.11
C ILE A 548 3.61 -20.99 -26.27
N LYS A 549 2.44 -21.61 -26.10
CA LYS A 549 1.36 -21.57 -27.10
C LYS A 549 0.87 -20.15 -27.35
N GLN A 550 0.68 -19.37 -26.29
CA GLN A 550 0.24 -17.97 -26.41
C GLN A 550 1.27 -17.11 -27.15
N GLN A 551 2.56 -17.25 -26.84
CA GLN A 551 3.64 -16.54 -27.55
C GLN A 551 3.70 -16.95 -29.02
N THR A 552 3.53 -18.25 -29.31
CA THR A 552 3.48 -18.78 -30.69
C THR A 552 2.29 -18.20 -31.44
N ALA A 553 1.11 -18.15 -30.82
CA ALA A 553 -0.08 -17.52 -31.38
C ALA A 553 0.19 -16.05 -31.74
N PHE A 554 0.76 -15.25 -30.83
CA PHE A 554 1.06 -13.84 -31.12
C PHE A 554 2.10 -13.66 -32.23
N SER A 555 3.10 -14.54 -32.31
CA SER A 555 4.03 -14.57 -33.44
C SER A 555 3.28 -14.81 -34.76
N ASN A 556 2.35 -15.77 -34.80
CA ASN A 556 1.51 -16.04 -35.96
C ASN A 556 0.62 -14.84 -36.33
N ALA A 557 0.08 -14.10 -35.35
CA ALA A 557 -0.67 -12.88 -35.61
C ALA A 557 0.18 -11.78 -36.30
N ILE A 558 1.42 -11.58 -35.84
CA ILE A 558 2.35 -10.61 -36.46
C ILE A 558 2.69 -11.02 -37.90
N LEU A 559 2.94 -12.33 -38.13
CA LEU A 559 3.20 -12.85 -39.47
C LEU A 559 1.98 -12.65 -40.39
N SER A 560 0.77 -12.92 -39.90
CA SER A 560 -0.47 -12.68 -40.63
C SER A 560 -0.58 -11.24 -41.12
N ILE A 561 -0.34 -10.25 -40.24
CA ILE A 561 -0.40 -8.82 -40.57
C ILE A 561 0.67 -8.46 -41.62
N ARG A 562 1.90 -8.96 -41.46
CA ARG A 562 2.99 -8.71 -42.42
C ARG A 562 2.61 -9.22 -43.81
N TYR A 563 2.13 -10.45 -43.90
CA TYR A 563 1.73 -11.06 -45.18
C TYR A 563 0.49 -10.40 -45.79
N GLN A 564 -0.44 -9.90 -44.95
CA GLN A 564 -1.57 -9.09 -45.42
C GLN A 564 -1.10 -7.78 -46.06
N GLY A 565 -0.11 -7.10 -45.47
CA GLY A 565 0.50 -5.91 -46.05
C GLY A 565 1.20 -6.19 -47.38
N MET A 566 1.88 -7.33 -47.49
CA MET A 566 2.52 -7.77 -48.74
C MET A 566 1.49 -8.13 -49.82
N ASP A 567 0.38 -8.77 -49.46
CA ASP A 567 -0.76 -9.05 -50.35
C ASP A 567 -1.35 -7.75 -50.91
N ALA A 568 -1.66 -6.79 -50.04
CA ALA A 568 -2.17 -5.47 -50.44
C ALA A 568 -1.20 -4.76 -51.39
N MET A 569 0.10 -4.79 -51.10
CA MET A 569 1.13 -4.19 -51.94
C MET A 569 1.21 -4.88 -53.31
N SER A 570 1.22 -6.21 -53.35
CA SER A 570 1.23 -6.99 -54.60
C SER A 570 -0.03 -6.76 -55.44
N SER A 571 -1.20 -6.62 -54.80
CA SER A 571 -2.45 -6.30 -55.48
C SER A 571 -2.44 -4.90 -56.08
N ILE A 572 -1.86 -3.90 -55.40
CA ILE A 572 -1.76 -2.52 -55.88
C ILE A 572 -0.80 -2.40 -57.07
N PHE A 573 0.34 -3.10 -57.04
CA PHE A 573 1.32 -3.08 -58.11
C PHE A 573 0.96 -3.99 -59.31
N GLY A 574 -0.17 -4.70 -59.26
CA GLY A 574 -0.64 -5.54 -60.36
C GLY A 574 0.28 -6.73 -60.65
N THR A 575 1.09 -7.16 -59.68
CA THR A 575 2.08 -8.26 -59.82
C THR A 575 1.46 -9.66 -59.69
N GLY A 576 0.14 -9.78 -59.82
CA GLY A 576 -0.55 -11.08 -59.78
C GLY A 576 -0.30 -11.88 -61.06
N ASP A 577 0.01 -13.17 -60.92
CA ASP A 577 0.30 -14.09 -62.05
C ASP A 577 -0.97 -14.72 -62.64
N GLY A 578 -2.16 -14.23 -62.25
CA GLY A 578 -3.45 -14.72 -62.70
C GLY A 578 -3.85 -16.09 -62.13
N ARG A 579 -3.07 -16.65 -61.21
CA ARG A 579 -3.37 -17.92 -60.52
C ARG A 579 -4.01 -17.65 -59.16
N LYS A 580 -4.94 -18.51 -58.76
CA LYS A 580 -5.51 -18.51 -57.42
C LYS A 580 -4.67 -19.40 -56.49
N TYR A 581 -4.35 -18.90 -55.31
CA TYR A 581 -3.56 -19.56 -54.28
C TYR A 581 -4.44 -19.98 -53.11
N GLY A 582 -4.30 -21.22 -52.62
CA GLY A 582 -5.05 -21.71 -51.47
C GLY A 582 -5.59 -23.13 -51.66
N ASN A 583 -6.61 -23.48 -50.88
CA ASN A 583 -7.30 -24.77 -50.94
C ASN A 583 -8.75 -24.64 -50.41
N SER A 584 -9.51 -25.72 -50.43
CA SER A 584 -10.91 -25.75 -49.97
C SER A 584 -11.11 -25.39 -48.50
N SER A 585 -10.08 -25.50 -47.66
CA SER A 585 -10.13 -25.19 -46.22
C SER A 585 -9.73 -23.74 -45.91
N LEU A 586 -8.82 -23.16 -46.69
CA LEU A 586 -8.32 -21.79 -46.52
C LEU A 586 -9.12 -20.74 -47.31
N GLY A 587 -9.73 -21.15 -48.43
CA GLY A 587 -10.24 -20.25 -49.46
C GLY A 587 -9.20 -19.99 -50.57
N TRP A 588 -9.61 -19.29 -51.62
CA TRP A 588 -8.78 -18.98 -52.79
C TRP A 588 -8.46 -17.50 -52.87
N PHE A 589 -7.17 -17.17 -52.98
CA PHE A 589 -6.63 -15.80 -52.94
C PHE A 589 -5.91 -15.45 -54.25
N ASP A 590 -5.85 -14.17 -54.59
CA ASP A 590 -5.18 -13.69 -55.81
C ASP A 590 -3.65 -13.65 -55.69
N THR A 591 -3.10 -13.77 -54.48
CA THR A 591 -1.66 -13.87 -54.25
C THR A 591 -1.33 -14.98 -53.25
N SER A 592 -0.10 -15.49 -53.31
CA SER A 592 0.42 -16.44 -52.32
C SER A 592 0.54 -15.81 -50.93
N TYR A 593 0.76 -14.50 -50.84
CA TYR A 593 0.84 -13.76 -49.58
C TYR A 593 -0.52 -13.68 -48.88
N GLY A 594 -1.62 -13.51 -49.63
CA GLY A 594 -2.98 -13.56 -49.07
C GLY A 594 -3.31 -14.93 -48.47
N ALA A 595 -2.95 -16.01 -49.16
CA ALA A 595 -3.12 -17.38 -48.66
C ALA A 595 -2.28 -17.65 -47.40
N GLN A 596 -1.02 -17.19 -47.36
CA GLN A 596 -0.14 -17.31 -46.18
C GLN A 596 -0.64 -16.49 -45.00
N SER A 597 -1.11 -15.26 -45.23
CA SER A 597 -1.72 -14.42 -44.20
C SER A 597 -2.90 -15.14 -43.54
N LYS A 598 -3.82 -15.71 -44.36
CA LYS A 598 -4.97 -16.45 -43.84
C LYS A 598 -4.57 -17.70 -43.05
N GLN A 599 -3.53 -18.40 -43.47
CA GLN A 599 -3.01 -19.57 -42.76
C GLN A 599 -2.49 -19.17 -41.38
N TYR A 600 -1.60 -18.17 -41.29
CA TYR A 600 -1.11 -17.67 -40.01
C TYR A 600 -2.21 -17.14 -39.09
N TRP A 601 -3.27 -16.56 -39.65
CA TRP A 601 -4.44 -16.15 -38.88
C TRP A 601 -5.19 -17.34 -38.28
N ASN A 602 -5.41 -18.41 -39.05
CA ASN A 602 -6.05 -19.62 -38.55
C ASN A 602 -5.19 -20.31 -37.47
N ASP A 603 -3.87 -20.36 -37.68
CA ASP A 603 -2.92 -20.89 -36.69
C ASP A 603 -2.95 -20.05 -35.40
N PHE A 604 -2.95 -18.71 -35.49
CA PHE A 604 -3.15 -17.82 -34.35
C PHE A 604 -4.43 -18.15 -33.57
N THR A 605 -5.57 -18.27 -34.24
CA THR A 605 -6.85 -18.56 -33.56
C THR A 605 -6.85 -19.93 -32.89
N THR A 606 -6.20 -20.92 -33.50
CA THR A 606 -6.12 -22.28 -32.98
C THR A 606 -5.18 -22.34 -31.78
N ASP A 607 -3.97 -21.82 -31.90
CA ASP A 607 -2.97 -21.79 -30.82
C ASP A 607 -3.46 -21.00 -29.61
N LEU A 608 -4.17 -19.89 -29.84
CA LEU A 608 -4.76 -19.09 -28.77
C LEU A 608 -5.88 -19.86 -28.04
N SER A 609 -6.75 -20.54 -28.78
CA SER A 609 -7.78 -21.42 -28.18
C SER A 609 -7.15 -22.56 -27.40
N ASP A 610 -6.12 -23.20 -27.95
CA ASP A 610 -5.40 -24.32 -27.33
C ASP A 610 -4.54 -23.92 -26.13
N SER A 611 -4.18 -22.64 -26.01
CA SER A 611 -3.53 -22.08 -24.83
C SER A 611 -4.49 -21.90 -23.65
N ASN A 612 -5.81 -21.92 -23.90
CA ASN A 612 -6.84 -21.63 -22.89
C ASN A 612 -7.89 -22.76 -22.78
N ARG A 613 -7.46 -24.02 -22.86
CA ARG A 613 -8.36 -25.17 -22.78
C ARG A 613 -8.94 -25.34 -21.37
N THR A 614 -10.26 -25.47 -21.27
CA THR A 614 -10.97 -25.71 -20.00
C THR A 614 -10.48 -26.96 -19.26
N GLU A 615 -10.06 -28.00 -19.99
CA GLU A 615 -9.51 -29.23 -19.40
C GLU A 615 -8.22 -28.97 -18.58
N ASP A 616 -7.35 -28.08 -19.08
CA ASP A 616 -6.10 -27.74 -18.39
C ASP A 616 -6.41 -27.00 -17.09
N TRP A 617 -7.39 -26.09 -17.10
CA TRP A 617 -7.87 -25.40 -15.90
C TRP A 617 -8.47 -26.35 -14.86
N VAL A 618 -9.32 -27.28 -15.28
CA VAL A 618 -9.90 -28.31 -14.38
C VAL A 618 -8.81 -29.18 -13.79
N ARG A 619 -7.82 -29.57 -14.60
CA ARG A 619 -6.68 -30.37 -14.14
C ARG A 619 -5.82 -29.60 -13.14
N MET A 620 -5.50 -28.34 -13.40
CA MET A 620 -4.76 -27.50 -12.44
C MET A 620 -5.51 -27.38 -11.11
N ALA A 621 -6.82 -27.13 -11.13
CA ALA A 621 -7.63 -27.04 -9.92
C ALA A 621 -7.64 -28.36 -9.10
N GLN A 622 -7.68 -29.52 -9.77
CA GLN A 622 -7.56 -30.82 -9.10
C GLN A 622 -6.18 -31.01 -8.45
N LEU A 623 -5.11 -30.65 -9.15
CA LEU A 623 -3.74 -30.75 -8.63
C LEU A 623 -3.52 -29.80 -7.44
N GLU A 624 -4.07 -28.59 -7.50
CA GLU A 624 -4.06 -27.64 -6.36
C GLU A 624 -4.83 -28.20 -5.16
N SER A 625 -5.97 -28.85 -5.38
CA SER A 625 -6.74 -29.48 -4.31
C SER A 625 -5.94 -30.59 -3.60
N ILE A 626 -5.16 -31.37 -4.34
CA ILE A 626 -4.27 -32.40 -3.78
C ILE A 626 -3.14 -31.73 -2.97
N TRP A 627 -2.54 -30.66 -3.48
CA TRP A 627 -1.49 -29.92 -2.75
C TRP A 627 -2.01 -29.34 -1.43
N LYS A 628 -3.22 -28.77 -1.42
CA LYS A 628 -3.86 -28.22 -0.22
C LYS A 628 -4.09 -29.25 0.89
N GLN A 629 -3.99 -30.56 0.63
CA GLN A 629 -4.11 -31.58 1.67
C GLN A 629 -2.84 -31.70 2.54
N VAL A 630 -1.71 -31.17 2.07
CA VAL A 630 -0.41 -31.21 2.78
C VAL A 630 0.10 -29.85 3.22
N GLU A 631 -0.58 -28.78 2.82
CA GLU A 631 -0.53 -27.47 3.49
C GLU A 631 -1.58 -27.40 4.58
#